data_AF-A0A7C4GEW9-F1
#
_entry.id   AF-A0A7C4GEW9-F1
#
_cell.length_a   1.000
_cell.length_b   1.000
_cell.length_c   1.000
_cell.angle_alpha   90.00
_cell.angle_beta   90.00
_cell.angle_gamma   90.00
#
_symmetry.space_group_name_H-M   'P 1'
#
loop_
_entity.id
_entity.type
_entity.pdbx_description
1 polymer ?
#
loop_
_entity_poly.entity_id
_entity_poly.type
_entity_poly.pdbx_seq_one_letter_code
_entity_poly.pdbx_strand_id
1 'polypeptide(L)'
;MKRRIAILQPGYLPWLGYFDQLARVDLFVHYDDVQYTRRDWRNRNRVKGPDGPQWLTVPVAVKGRYDTLIRDVAIADADWARRHLATLRPPEPRPARRITRTGSATPPSLPRPASSDGSWPSFRGPVASGVADGQRLPDSWNGETRTNIRWKTPIPGLGHSSPVVWGDRVFVTIAVSSLGGATFKPGLYGDGDASTDRSRHKWIVYAIDKRTGKVVWERLAFEGEPVDKRHIKSTYASSTPATDGRIVVAWFGSQGVYAYDVNGTALWKVDLGRLDLGAYDVPAVEWGPASSPIIWDDLVILQCDNQTDSFIVAP
;
A
#
# COMPACT_ATOMS: atom_id res chain seq x y z
N MET A 1 -22.89 -15.04 -22.63
CA MET A 1 -22.02 -14.41 -21.60
C MET A 1 -22.45 -14.93 -20.23
N LYS A 2 -21.53 -15.37 -19.36
CA LYS A 2 -21.89 -15.73 -17.97
C LYS A 2 -22.05 -14.44 -17.16
N ARG A 3 -23.20 -14.25 -16.49
CA ARG A 3 -23.39 -13.14 -15.53
C ARG A 3 -22.69 -13.48 -14.22
N ARG A 4 -21.94 -12.53 -13.68
CA ARG A 4 -21.34 -12.60 -12.33
C ARG A 4 -22.34 -12.03 -11.33
N ILE A 5 -22.63 -12.80 -10.29
CA ILE A 5 -23.59 -12.43 -9.25
C ILE A 5 -22.89 -12.53 -7.90
N ALA A 6 -23.06 -11.52 -7.04
CA ALA A 6 -22.70 -11.59 -5.63
C ALA A 6 -23.96 -11.46 -4.77
N ILE A 7 -24.03 -12.26 -3.72
CA ILE A 7 -25.16 -12.31 -2.78
C ILE A 7 -24.60 -12.17 -1.38
N LEU A 8 -24.85 -11.04 -0.71
CA LEU A 8 -24.34 -10.75 0.63
C LEU A 8 -25.41 -10.09 1.50
N GLN A 9 -25.39 -10.40 2.79
CA GLN A 9 -26.22 -9.68 3.78
C GLN A 9 -25.75 -8.21 3.88
N PRO A 10 -26.66 -7.25 4.06
CA PRO A 10 -26.28 -5.85 4.26
C PRO A 10 -25.55 -5.69 5.61
N GLY A 11 -24.65 -4.71 5.68
CA GLY A 11 -23.92 -4.38 6.90
C GLY A 11 -23.79 -2.87 7.10
N TYR A 12 -23.89 -2.43 8.35
CA TYR A 12 -23.52 -1.08 8.76
C TYR A 12 -21.99 -0.94 8.67
N LEU A 13 -21.46 0.08 7.97
CA LEU A 13 -20.00 0.26 7.74
C LEU A 13 -19.30 -1.04 7.28
N PRO A 14 -19.67 -1.59 6.10
CA PRO A 14 -19.08 -2.85 5.65
C PRO A 14 -17.60 -2.68 5.28
N TRP A 15 -16.86 -3.78 5.36
CA TRP A 15 -15.45 -3.82 4.99
C TRP A 15 -15.24 -3.57 3.49
N LEU A 16 -14.05 -3.14 3.08
CA LEU A 16 -13.78 -2.67 1.71
C LEU A 16 -14.12 -3.68 0.61
N GLY A 17 -13.93 -4.98 0.82
CA GLY A 17 -14.22 -5.96 -0.22
C GLY A 17 -15.70 -6.25 -0.42
N TYR A 18 -16.59 -5.77 0.45
CA TYR A 18 -18.01 -5.66 0.14
C TYR A 18 -18.21 -4.76 -1.10
N PHE A 19 -17.55 -3.60 -1.12
CA PHE A 19 -17.60 -2.65 -2.23
C PHE A 19 -16.83 -3.15 -3.45
N ASP A 20 -15.70 -3.84 -3.24
CA ASP A 20 -14.96 -4.49 -4.34
C ASP A 20 -15.81 -5.55 -5.04
N GLN A 21 -16.53 -6.38 -4.28
CA GLN A 21 -17.47 -7.35 -4.85
C GLN A 21 -18.60 -6.65 -5.59
N LEU A 22 -19.21 -5.63 -4.99
CA LEU A 22 -20.25 -4.81 -5.62
C LEU A 22 -19.78 -4.22 -6.97
N ALA A 23 -18.55 -3.71 -7.04
CA ALA A 23 -17.99 -3.12 -8.25
C ALA A 23 -17.62 -4.15 -9.34
N ARG A 24 -17.47 -5.44 -8.99
CA ARG A 24 -17.01 -6.49 -9.92
C ARG A 24 -18.12 -7.35 -10.51
N VAL A 25 -19.34 -7.28 -9.99
CA VAL A 25 -20.44 -8.14 -10.41
C VAL A 25 -21.42 -7.41 -11.33
N ASP A 26 -22.13 -8.18 -12.16
CA ASP A 26 -23.15 -7.64 -13.05
C ASP A 26 -24.50 -7.49 -12.32
N LEU A 27 -24.69 -8.24 -11.22
CA LEU A 27 -25.82 -8.14 -10.31
C LEU A 27 -25.36 -8.36 -8.87
N PHE A 28 -25.68 -7.43 -7.98
CA PHE A 28 -25.48 -7.57 -6.55
C PHE A 28 -26.83 -7.72 -5.85
N VAL A 29 -27.00 -8.76 -5.05
CA VAL A 29 -28.24 -9.06 -4.34
C VAL A 29 -27.99 -8.88 -2.84
N HIS A 30 -28.79 -8.00 -2.22
CA HIS A 30 -28.87 -7.93 -0.77
C HIS A 30 -29.63 -9.15 -0.24
N TYR A 31 -28.92 -9.99 0.53
CA TYR A 31 -29.51 -11.17 1.16
C TYR A 31 -30.16 -10.78 2.49
N ASP A 32 -31.37 -10.22 2.41
CA ASP A 32 -32.06 -9.60 3.55
C ASP A 32 -33.39 -10.27 3.94
N ASP A 33 -33.77 -11.38 3.27
CA ASP A 33 -34.87 -12.30 3.64
C ASP A 33 -34.46 -13.37 4.66
N VAL A 34 -33.41 -13.09 5.43
CA VAL A 34 -32.93 -13.95 6.50
C VAL A 34 -33.12 -13.30 7.86
N GLN A 35 -33.17 -14.14 8.89
CA GLN A 35 -33.38 -13.71 10.26
C GLN A 35 -32.32 -12.68 10.71
N TYR A 36 -32.79 -11.57 11.26
CA TYR A 36 -31.94 -10.59 11.92
C TYR A 36 -31.38 -11.16 13.22
N THR A 37 -30.06 -11.00 13.43
CA THR A 37 -29.43 -11.35 14.71
C THR A 37 -28.92 -10.10 15.41
N ARG A 38 -29.12 -10.03 16.72
CA ARG A 38 -28.71 -8.89 17.55
C ARG A 38 -27.21 -8.91 17.82
N ARG A 39 -26.63 -7.72 17.98
CA ARG A 39 -25.22 -7.51 18.40
C ARG A 39 -24.21 -8.13 17.43
N ASP A 40 -24.57 -8.19 16.15
CA ASP A 40 -23.72 -8.69 15.08
C ASP A 40 -23.17 -7.54 14.24
N TRP A 41 -22.10 -7.79 13.49
CA TRP A 41 -21.41 -6.86 12.60
C TRP A 41 -22.35 -6.21 11.55
N ARG A 42 -23.50 -6.82 11.28
CA ARG A 42 -24.55 -6.23 10.44
C ARG A 42 -25.10 -4.92 10.96
N ASN A 43 -25.22 -4.75 12.28
CA ASN A 43 -25.81 -3.55 12.87
C ASN A 43 -24.83 -2.76 13.75
N ARG A 44 -23.57 -3.19 13.87
CA ARG A 44 -22.57 -2.46 14.64
C ARG A 44 -21.15 -2.65 14.12
N ASN A 45 -20.30 -1.65 14.37
CA ASN A 45 -18.88 -1.71 14.12
C ASN A 45 -18.08 -1.24 15.32
N ARG A 46 -16.84 -1.73 15.44
CA ARG A 46 -15.89 -1.29 16.47
C ARG A 46 -14.94 -0.27 15.84
N VAL A 47 -14.88 0.92 16.43
CA VAL A 47 -14.06 2.04 15.93
C VAL A 47 -13.14 2.51 17.04
N LYS A 48 -11.97 3.06 16.66
CA LYS A 48 -11.08 3.74 17.60
C LYS A 48 -11.64 5.15 17.86
N GLY A 49 -12.06 5.43 19.08
CA GLY A 49 -12.42 6.76 19.53
C GLY A 49 -11.32 7.40 20.40
N PRO A 50 -11.56 8.62 20.91
CA PRO A 50 -10.59 9.35 21.73
C PRO A 50 -10.20 8.59 23.01
N ASP A 51 -11.16 7.96 23.67
CA ASP A 51 -10.96 7.18 24.90
C ASP A 51 -10.70 5.69 24.63
N GLY A 52 -10.36 5.33 23.39
CA GLY A 52 -10.09 3.95 22.97
C GLY A 52 -11.22 3.31 22.14
N PRO A 53 -11.20 1.97 21.97
CA PRO A 53 -12.14 1.27 21.11
C PRO A 53 -13.58 1.33 21.62
N GLN A 54 -14.51 1.81 20.79
CA GLN A 54 -15.94 1.90 21.12
C GLN A 54 -16.82 1.26 20.03
N TRP A 55 -18.02 0.83 20.42
CA TRP A 55 -19.00 0.26 19.49
C TRP A 55 -19.94 1.34 18.96
N LEU A 56 -20.03 1.46 17.63
CA LEU A 56 -21.11 2.17 16.96
C LEU A 56 -22.20 1.15 16.64
N THR A 57 -23.38 1.27 17.25
CA THR A 57 -24.49 0.32 17.06
C THR A 57 -25.70 1.07 16.52
N VAL A 58 -26.17 0.68 15.33
CA VAL A 58 -27.44 1.17 14.77
C VAL A 58 -28.57 0.68 15.67
N PRO A 59 -29.33 1.59 16.32
CA PRO A 59 -30.41 1.21 17.23
C PRO A 59 -31.59 0.69 16.42
N VAL A 60 -32.04 -0.52 16.73
CA VAL A 60 -33.12 -1.18 16.01
C VAL A 60 -34.21 -1.67 16.96
N ALA A 61 -35.46 -1.70 16.48
CA ALA A 61 -36.61 -2.15 17.24
C ALA A 61 -36.60 -3.69 17.39
N VAL A 62 -36.27 -4.18 18.58
CA VAL A 62 -36.02 -5.61 18.81
C VAL A 62 -36.98 -6.30 19.78
N LYS A 63 -37.65 -5.57 20.68
CA LYS A 63 -38.50 -6.19 21.72
C LYS A 63 -39.67 -6.96 21.07
N GLY A 64 -39.80 -8.25 21.39
CA GLY A 64 -40.86 -9.13 20.85
C GLY A 64 -40.68 -9.55 19.38
N ARG A 65 -39.53 -9.24 18.76
CA ARG A 65 -39.26 -9.42 17.32
C ARG A 65 -38.06 -10.35 17.11
N TYR A 66 -38.25 -11.66 17.36
CA TYR A 66 -37.16 -12.65 17.32
C TYR A 66 -36.96 -13.26 15.92
N ASP A 67 -38.01 -13.34 15.11
CA ASP A 67 -37.98 -13.94 13.76
C ASP A 67 -38.04 -12.90 12.64
N THR A 68 -37.82 -11.62 12.96
CA THR A 68 -37.85 -10.52 11.99
C THR A 68 -36.74 -10.69 10.96
N LEU A 69 -37.09 -10.62 9.69
CA LEU A 69 -36.13 -10.62 8.59
C LEU A 69 -35.34 -9.31 8.57
N ILE A 70 -34.11 -9.32 8.08
CA ILE A 70 -33.27 -8.12 8.01
C ILE A 70 -33.99 -6.96 7.30
N ARG A 71 -34.69 -7.22 6.20
CA ARG A 71 -35.46 -6.21 5.44
C ARG A 71 -36.60 -5.55 6.22
N ASP A 72 -37.09 -6.19 7.28
CA ASP A 72 -38.24 -5.73 8.09
C ASP A 72 -37.81 -5.03 9.40
N VAL A 73 -36.51 -4.89 9.63
CA VAL A 73 -35.97 -4.27 10.84
C VAL A 73 -36.15 -2.75 10.80
N ALA A 74 -36.91 -2.21 11.75
CA ALA A 74 -37.07 -0.77 11.92
C ALA A 74 -35.96 -0.17 12.80
N ILE A 75 -35.45 1.00 12.40
CA ILE A 75 -34.53 1.82 13.21
C ILE A 75 -35.32 2.44 14.38
N ALA A 76 -34.81 2.32 15.59
CA ALA A 76 -35.51 2.74 16.82
C ALA A 76 -35.27 4.20 17.23
N ASP A 77 -34.23 4.84 16.69
CA ASP A 77 -33.86 6.22 17.03
C ASP A 77 -33.30 6.89 15.78
N ALA A 78 -33.91 7.98 15.33
CA ALA A 78 -33.55 8.69 14.10
C ALA A 78 -32.23 9.48 14.21
N ASP A 79 -31.76 9.80 15.41
CA ASP A 79 -30.56 10.62 15.63
C ASP A 79 -29.26 9.82 15.66
N TRP A 80 -29.34 8.50 15.50
CA TRP A 80 -28.20 7.58 15.56
C TRP A 80 -27.06 7.98 14.61
N ALA A 81 -27.39 8.37 13.38
CA ALA A 81 -26.40 8.69 12.35
C ALA A 81 -25.60 9.94 12.71
N ARG A 82 -26.26 10.96 13.27
CA ARG A 82 -25.60 12.19 13.74
C ARG A 82 -24.60 11.89 14.85
N ARG A 83 -24.97 11.02 15.80
CA ARG A 83 -24.07 10.62 16.90
C ARG A 83 -22.89 9.79 16.40
N HIS A 84 -23.12 8.83 15.50
CA HIS A 84 -22.03 8.06 14.90
C HIS A 84 -21.06 8.95 14.11
N LEU A 85 -21.57 9.90 13.33
CA LEU A 85 -20.73 10.88 12.63
C LEU A 85 -19.93 11.75 13.61
N ALA A 86 -20.53 12.16 14.74
CA ALA A 86 -19.81 12.89 15.77
C ALA A 86 -18.66 12.07 16.39
N THR A 87 -18.86 10.76 16.62
CA THR A 87 -17.79 9.85 17.09
C THR A 87 -16.67 9.67 16.07
N LEU A 88 -17.00 9.62 14.78
CA LEU A 88 -16.02 9.43 13.69
C LEU A 88 -15.26 10.71 13.34
N ARG A 89 -15.71 11.87 13.82
CA ARG A 89 -14.98 13.12 13.63
C ARG A 89 -13.69 13.07 14.47
N PRO A 90 -12.54 13.38 13.87
CA PRO A 90 -11.29 13.47 14.61
C PRO A 90 -11.41 14.53 15.71
N PRO A 91 -10.76 14.35 16.87
CA PRO A 91 -10.59 15.44 17.82
C PRO A 91 -9.76 16.57 17.16
N GLU A 92 -10.23 17.81 17.27
CA GLU A 92 -9.50 19.00 16.80
C GLU A 92 -8.51 19.50 17.87
N PRO A 93 -7.33 20.00 17.48
CA PRO A 93 -6.78 20.08 16.13
C PRO A 93 -5.82 18.91 15.81
N ARG A 94 -5.84 18.43 14.55
CA ARG A 94 -4.78 17.55 14.03
C ARG A 94 -3.45 18.32 14.01
N PRO A 95 -2.30 17.66 14.27
CA PRO A 95 -1.01 18.33 14.15
C PRO A 95 -0.81 18.87 12.72
N ALA A 96 -0.28 20.09 12.62
CA ALA A 96 0.05 20.68 11.33
C ALA A 96 1.16 19.85 10.67
N ARG A 97 0.90 19.34 9.45
CA ARG A 97 1.89 18.60 8.65
C ARG A 97 2.46 19.51 7.58
N ARG A 98 3.79 19.52 7.45
CA ARG A 98 4.47 20.21 6.35
C ARG A 98 4.78 19.20 5.25
N ILE A 99 3.84 19.04 4.32
CA ILE A 99 4.06 18.25 3.10
C ILE A 99 4.46 19.21 1.99
N THR A 100 5.62 18.98 1.39
CA THR A 100 6.13 19.85 0.31
C THR A 100 6.29 19.06 -0.96
N ARG A 101 5.54 19.44 -2.01
CA ARG A 101 5.74 18.91 -3.37
C ARG A 101 6.68 19.84 -4.13
N THR A 102 7.72 19.29 -4.72
CA THR A 102 8.64 20.00 -5.61
C THR A 102 8.60 19.34 -6.98
N GLY A 103 8.40 20.12 -8.03
CA GLY A 103 8.38 19.67 -9.41
C GLY A 103 8.36 20.86 -10.35
N SER A 104 8.44 20.61 -11.66
CA SER A 104 8.27 21.68 -12.64
C SER A 104 6.85 22.25 -12.57
N ALA A 105 6.71 23.58 -12.67
CA ALA A 105 5.41 24.24 -12.82
C ALA A 105 4.70 23.83 -14.13
N THR A 106 5.47 23.41 -15.14
CA THR A 106 4.97 22.80 -16.37
C THR A 106 5.52 21.38 -16.45
N PRO A 107 4.71 20.36 -16.11
CA PRO A 107 5.14 18.98 -16.19
C PRO A 107 5.55 18.63 -17.64
N PRO A 108 6.62 17.87 -17.84
CA PRO A 108 6.98 17.41 -19.18
C PRO A 108 5.87 16.50 -19.73
N SER A 109 5.74 16.45 -21.05
CA SER A 109 4.84 15.50 -21.71
C SER A 109 5.25 14.07 -21.37
N LEU A 110 4.31 13.28 -20.84
CA LEU A 110 4.58 11.90 -20.49
C LEU A 110 4.69 11.02 -21.76
N PRO A 111 5.57 10.01 -21.75
CA PRO A 111 5.59 9.02 -22.81
C PRO A 111 4.27 8.24 -22.84
N ARG A 112 3.87 7.80 -24.04
CA ARG A 112 2.72 6.90 -24.19
C ARG A 112 3.06 5.55 -23.53
N PRO A 113 2.15 4.95 -22.75
CA PRO A 113 2.43 3.66 -22.14
C PRO A 113 2.53 2.57 -23.22
N ALA A 114 3.51 1.68 -23.07
CA ALA A 114 3.56 0.42 -23.81
C ALA A 114 2.38 -0.49 -23.40
N SER A 115 2.15 -1.59 -24.14
CA SER A 115 1.12 -2.57 -23.76
C SER A 115 1.31 -3.04 -22.31
N SER A 116 0.22 -3.13 -21.56
CA SER A 116 0.18 -3.68 -20.21
C SER A 116 0.22 -5.22 -20.21
N ASP A 117 0.15 -5.87 -21.37
CA ASP A 117 0.21 -7.33 -21.48
C ASP A 117 1.49 -7.89 -20.84
N GLY A 118 1.33 -8.83 -19.89
CA GLY A 118 2.46 -9.42 -19.17
C GLY A 118 3.23 -8.45 -18.27
N SER A 119 2.59 -7.35 -17.86
CA SER A 119 3.13 -6.38 -16.90
C SER A 119 2.73 -6.74 -15.45
N TRP A 120 3.53 -6.26 -14.50
CA TRP A 120 3.35 -6.40 -13.05
C TRP A 120 3.57 -5.04 -12.38
N PRO A 121 2.58 -4.14 -12.43
CA PRO A 121 2.78 -2.70 -12.24
C PRO A 121 3.07 -2.23 -10.81
N SER A 122 2.67 -3.01 -9.80
CA SER A 122 2.70 -2.60 -8.40
C SER A 122 2.86 -3.79 -7.47
N PHE A 123 2.89 -3.54 -6.16
CA PHE A 123 2.79 -4.59 -5.16
C PHE A 123 1.55 -5.46 -5.42
N ARG A 124 1.73 -6.79 -5.45
CA ARG A 124 0.73 -7.80 -5.87
C ARG A 124 0.21 -7.68 -7.32
N GLY A 125 0.91 -6.96 -8.19
CA GLY A 125 0.66 -7.00 -9.64
C GLY A 125 -0.65 -6.33 -10.08
N PRO A 126 -1.20 -6.71 -11.24
CA PRO A 126 -2.40 -6.10 -11.80
C PRO A 126 -3.57 -6.19 -10.83
N VAL A 127 -4.25 -5.05 -10.63
CA VAL A 127 -5.41 -4.90 -9.73
C VAL A 127 -5.18 -5.44 -8.30
N ALA A 128 -3.91 -5.45 -7.84
CA ALA A 128 -3.47 -5.97 -6.55
C ALA A 128 -3.89 -7.43 -6.24
N SER A 129 -4.15 -8.22 -7.28
CA SER A 129 -4.71 -9.57 -7.18
C SER A 129 -3.71 -10.63 -6.71
N GLY A 130 -2.43 -10.45 -7.03
CA GLY A 130 -1.40 -11.47 -6.88
C GLY A 130 -1.48 -12.57 -7.95
N VAL A 131 -2.20 -12.34 -9.05
CA VAL A 131 -2.46 -13.34 -10.10
C VAL A 131 -1.70 -12.99 -11.38
N ALA A 132 -1.06 -13.99 -11.99
CA ALA A 132 -0.26 -13.87 -13.22
C ALA A 132 -0.74 -14.81 -14.35
N ASP A 133 -2.02 -15.15 -14.36
CA ASP A 133 -2.59 -16.11 -15.31
C ASP A 133 -2.33 -15.70 -16.77
N GLY A 134 -2.04 -16.69 -17.62
CA GLY A 134 -1.78 -16.48 -19.04
C GLY A 134 -0.39 -15.95 -19.38
N GLN A 135 0.48 -15.66 -18.40
CA GLN A 135 1.83 -15.12 -18.67
C GLN A 135 2.87 -16.16 -19.10
N ARG A 136 2.50 -17.46 -19.16
CA ARG A 136 3.39 -18.59 -19.53
C ARG A 136 4.71 -18.57 -18.75
N LEU A 137 4.60 -18.44 -17.43
CA LEU A 137 5.76 -18.44 -16.53
C LEU A 137 6.38 -19.85 -16.47
N PRO A 138 7.71 -19.96 -16.26
CA PRO A 138 8.35 -21.26 -16.08
C PRO A 138 7.81 -21.95 -14.82
N ASP A 139 7.51 -23.24 -14.94
CA ASP A 139 7.02 -24.10 -13.85
C ASP A 139 8.14 -24.59 -12.92
N SER A 140 9.39 -24.43 -13.35
CA SER A 140 10.59 -24.86 -12.64
C SER A 140 11.73 -23.87 -12.89
N TRP A 141 12.56 -23.62 -11.88
CA TRP A 141 13.79 -22.85 -12.02
C TRP A 141 14.80 -23.26 -10.95
N ASN A 142 16.08 -23.03 -11.19
CA ASN A 142 17.12 -23.30 -10.20
C ASN A 142 18.25 -22.27 -10.28
N GLY A 143 18.47 -21.56 -9.16
CA GLY A 143 19.43 -20.48 -9.08
C GLY A 143 20.90 -20.91 -9.15
N GLU A 144 21.23 -22.13 -8.69
CA GLU A 144 22.59 -22.68 -8.65
C GLU A 144 23.03 -23.19 -10.02
N THR A 145 22.22 -24.06 -10.62
CA THR A 145 22.44 -24.64 -11.97
C THR A 145 22.15 -23.64 -13.09
N ARG A 146 21.49 -22.51 -12.77
CA ARG A 146 20.97 -21.52 -13.72
C ARG A 146 19.87 -22.06 -14.67
N THR A 147 19.22 -23.17 -14.33
CA THR A 147 18.07 -23.69 -15.08
C THR A 147 16.94 -22.67 -15.10
N ASN A 148 16.41 -22.37 -16.29
CA ASN A 148 15.36 -21.37 -16.53
C ASN A 148 15.68 -19.95 -15.98
N ILE A 149 16.96 -19.62 -15.81
CA ILE A 149 17.41 -18.26 -15.47
C ILE A 149 17.90 -17.55 -16.74
N ARG A 150 17.17 -16.52 -17.17
CA ARG A 150 17.50 -15.77 -18.39
C ARG A 150 18.72 -14.86 -18.24
N TRP A 151 18.81 -14.17 -17.10
CA TRP A 151 19.91 -13.26 -16.78
C TRP A 151 20.02 -13.08 -15.26
N LYS A 152 21.18 -12.58 -14.81
CA LYS A 152 21.40 -12.13 -13.44
C LYS A 152 22.12 -10.79 -13.49
N THR A 153 21.63 -9.82 -12.73
CA THR A 153 22.17 -8.45 -12.69
C THR A 153 22.56 -8.11 -11.27
N PRO A 154 23.85 -7.88 -10.98
CA PRO A 154 24.26 -7.38 -9.67
C PRO A 154 23.66 -6.00 -9.42
N ILE A 155 22.95 -5.84 -8.30
CA ILE A 155 22.43 -4.54 -7.83
C ILE A 155 23.07 -4.28 -6.46
N PRO A 156 23.74 -3.13 -6.26
CA PRO A 156 24.45 -2.84 -5.02
C PRO A 156 23.47 -2.46 -3.90
N GLY A 157 23.73 -2.85 -2.66
CA GLY A 157 22.93 -2.46 -1.49
C GLY A 157 21.82 -3.45 -1.15
N LEU A 158 20.81 -2.97 -0.41
CA LEU A 158 19.69 -3.77 0.08
C LEU A 158 18.34 -3.17 -0.31
N GLY A 159 17.38 -4.04 -0.62
CA GLY A 159 16.00 -3.68 -0.93
C GLY A 159 15.10 -4.89 -0.77
N HIS A 160 14.00 -4.70 -0.02
CA HIS A 160 12.95 -5.71 0.14
C HIS A 160 11.77 -5.47 -0.80
N SER A 161 11.80 -4.37 -1.55
CA SER A 161 10.82 -4.10 -2.58
C SER A 161 10.73 -5.24 -3.59
N SER A 162 9.53 -5.49 -4.09
CA SER A 162 9.34 -6.37 -5.24
C SER A 162 9.74 -5.63 -6.51
N PRO A 163 10.38 -6.30 -7.49
CA PRO A 163 10.51 -5.73 -8.82
C PRO A 163 9.12 -5.52 -9.42
N VAL A 164 8.91 -4.38 -10.08
CA VAL A 164 7.71 -4.14 -10.92
C VAL A 164 8.09 -4.13 -12.39
N VAL A 165 7.17 -4.55 -13.24
CA VAL A 165 7.42 -4.77 -14.66
C VAL A 165 6.38 -4.00 -15.47
N TRP A 166 6.83 -3.23 -16.46
CA TRP A 166 5.95 -2.69 -17.49
C TRP A 166 6.60 -2.81 -18.87
N GLY A 167 5.93 -3.51 -19.78
CA GLY A 167 6.50 -3.85 -21.09
C GLY A 167 7.87 -4.51 -20.97
N ASP A 168 8.90 -3.86 -21.52
CA ASP A 168 10.30 -4.31 -21.52
C ASP A 168 11.16 -3.70 -20.39
N ARG A 169 10.54 -3.07 -19.39
CA ARG A 169 11.24 -2.48 -18.24
C ARG A 169 10.92 -3.23 -16.95
N VAL A 170 11.95 -3.46 -16.16
CA VAL A 170 11.87 -3.89 -14.76
C VAL A 170 12.37 -2.75 -13.90
N PHE A 171 11.59 -2.32 -12.91
CA PHE A 171 11.98 -1.28 -11.97
C PHE A 171 12.20 -1.88 -10.59
N VAL A 172 13.31 -1.49 -9.95
CA VAL A 172 13.66 -1.90 -8.58
C VAL A 172 14.13 -0.70 -7.77
N THR A 173 13.91 -0.74 -6.47
CA THR A 173 14.35 0.28 -5.52
C THR A 173 15.40 -0.31 -4.58
N ILE A 174 16.42 0.47 -4.25
CA ILE A 174 17.52 0.00 -3.41
C ILE A 174 18.05 1.11 -2.50
N ALA A 175 18.62 0.71 -1.36
CA ALA A 175 19.38 1.58 -0.48
C ALA A 175 20.81 1.05 -0.33
N VAL A 176 21.80 1.88 -0.67
CA VAL A 176 23.23 1.53 -0.62
C VAL A 176 23.87 2.20 0.58
N SER A 177 24.30 1.42 1.57
CA SER A 177 25.01 1.87 2.77
C SER A 177 26.46 2.25 2.47
N SER A 178 26.97 3.31 3.09
CA SER A 178 28.38 3.70 2.98
C SER A 178 29.32 2.80 3.77
N LEU A 179 28.82 1.98 4.72
CA LEU A 179 29.67 1.06 5.51
C LEU A 179 30.17 -0.14 4.69
N GLY A 180 29.57 -0.40 3.53
CA GLY A 180 29.84 -1.63 2.76
C GLY A 180 29.32 -2.89 3.46
N GLY A 181 29.30 -4.01 2.73
CA GLY A 181 28.92 -5.32 3.31
C GLY A 181 27.50 -5.38 3.88
N ALA A 182 26.59 -4.52 3.39
CA ALA A 182 25.23 -4.44 3.90
C ALA A 182 24.54 -5.81 3.83
N THR A 183 24.07 -6.27 4.99
CA THR A 183 23.36 -7.53 5.16
C THR A 183 22.16 -7.32 6.06
N PHE A 184 21.17 -8.21 5.97
CA PHE A 184 20.05 -8.28 6.90
C PHE A 184 20.06 -9.65 7.57
N LYS A 185 19.45 -9.77 8.76
CA LYS A 185 19.39 -11.04 9.49
C LYS A 185 18.07 -11.78 9.17
N PRO A 186 18.06 -12.83 8.32
CA PRO A 186 16.86 -13.65 8.12
C PRO A 186 16.56 -14.51 9.36
N GLY A 187 15.28 -14.76 9.66
CA GLY A 187 14.85 -15.69 10.73
C GLY A 187 13.69 -15.18 11.62
N LEU A 188 13.24 -16.03 12.55
CA LEU A 188 12.14 -15.76 13.49
C LEU A 188 12.65 -15.27 14.88
N TYR A 189 13.57 -14.31 14.90
CA TYR A 189 14.12 -13.71 16.14
C TYR A 189 14.12 -12.18 16.08
N GLY A 190 14.41 -11.50 17.18
CA GLY A 190 14.53 -10.03 17.24
C GLY A 190 13.16 -9.35 17.35
N ASP A 191 12.65 -9.28 18.57
CA ASP A 191 11.38 -8.63 18.90
C ASP A 191 11.61 -7.11 18.98
N GLY A 192 11.58 -6.44 17.82
CA GLY A 192 11.71 -4.99 17.75
C GLY A 192 13.15 -4.46 17.70
N ASP A 193 14.13 -5.33 17.46
CA ASP A 193 15.54 -4.96 17.35
C ASP A 193 15.78 -3.99 16.18
N ALA A 194 16.39 -2.85 16.47
CA ALA A 194 16.77 -1.87 15.46
C ALA A 194 18.13 -2.22 14.82
N SER A 195 18.24 -1.99 13.50
CA SER A 195 19.54 -2.03 12.84
C SER A 195 20.46 -0.93 13.36
N THR A 196 21.72 -1.28 13.59
CA THR A 196 22.76 -0.33 13.97
C THR A 196 23.29 0.50 12.79
N ASP A 197 22.97 0.10 11.55
CA ASP A 197 23.40 0.85 10.36
C ASP A 197 22.53 2.11 10.17
N ARG A 198 23.10 3.23 10.62
CA ARG A 198 22.59 4.60 10.45
C ARG A 198 23.52 5.44 9.58
N SER A 199 24.41 4.80 8.83
CA SER A 199 25.40 5.50 8.02
C SER A 199 24.77 6.26 6.86
N ARG A 200 25.57 7.00 6.10
CA ARG A 200 25.09 7.68 4.89
C ARG A 200 24.69 6.64 3.85
N HIS A 201 23.51 6.80 3.27
CA HIS A 201 22.95 5.92 2.26
C HIS A 201 22.64 6.65 0.96
N LYS A 202 22.65 5.90 -0.15
CA LYS A 202 22.09 6.32 -1.44
C LYS A 202 20.82 5.53 -1.72
N TRP A 203 19.70 6.21 -1.88
CA TRP A 203 18.43 5.61 -2.32
C TRP A 203 18.29 5.77 -3.82
N ILE A 204 18.16 4.65 -4.52
CA ILE A 204 18.26 4.60 -5.98
C ILE A 204 17.07 3.85 -6.56
N VAL A 205 16.55 4.36 -7.67
CA VAL A 205 15.61 3.64 -8.55
C VAL A 205 16.37 3.19 -9.78
N TYR A 206 16.30 1.90 -10.12
CA TYR A 206 16.86 1.35 -11.35
C TYR A 206 15.74 1.02 -12.33
N ALA A 207 16.00 1.24 -13.61
CA ALA A 207 15.31 0.55 -14.69
C ALA A 207 16.26 -0.42 -15.39
N ILE A 208 15.79 -1.65 -15.54
CA ILE A 208 16.52 -2.76 -16.13
C ILE A 208 15.76 -3.23 -17.35
N ASP A 209 16.48 -3.53 -18.42
CA ASP A 209 15.91 -4.12 -19.62
C ASP A 209 15.49 -5.57 -19.32
N LYS A 210 14.19 -5.86 -19.40
CA LYS A 210 13.60 -7.17 -19.07
C LYS A 210 14.20 -8.32 -19.88
N ARG A 211 14.68 -8.04 -21.10
CA ARG A 211 15.15 -9.08 -22.05
C ARG A 211 16.60 -9.45 -21.81
N THR A 212 17.43 -8.47 -21.44
CA THR A 212 18.90 -8.59 -21.37
C THR A 212 19.45 -8.51 -19.94
N GLY A 213 18.68 -7.98 -18.99
CA GLY A 213 19.15 -7.71 -17.63
C GLY A 213 20.06 -6.50 -17.51
N LYS A 214 20.30 -5.75 -18.59
CA LYS A 214 21.16 -4.56 -18.53
C LYS A 214 20.44 -3.41 -17.85
N VAL A 215 21.15 -2.67 -17.01
CA VAL A 215 20.65 -1.40 -16.46
C VAL A 215 20.49 -0.42 -17.63
N VAL A 216 19.27 0.09 -17.82
CA VAL A 216 18.93 1.11 -18.81
C VAL A 216 19.22 2.49 -18.23
N TRP A 217 18.81 2.71 -16.99
CA TRP A 217 19.12 3.92 -16.24
C TRP A 217 19.07 3.64 -14.74
N GLU A 218 19.78 4.48 -13.99
CA GLU A 218 19.69 4.58 -12.53
C GLU A 218 19.43 6.04 -12.13
N ARG A 219 18.65 6.24 -11.07
CA ARG A 219 18.34 7.57 -10.54
C ARG A 219 18.52 7.59 -9.04
N LEU A 220 19.44 8.45 -8.59
CA LEU A 220 19.58 8.81 -7.19
C LEU A 220 18.37 9.65 -6.78
N ALA A 221 17.53 9.09 -5.92
CA ALA A 221 16.38 9.76 -5.33
C ALA A 221 16.81 10.62 -4.14
N PHE A 222 17.62 10.05 -3.25
CA PHE A 222 18.10 10.72 -2.05
C PHE A 222 19.49 10.23 -1.67
N GLU A 223 20.28 11.10 -1.05
CA GLU A 223 21.55 10.75 -0.43
C GLU A 223 21.69 11.46 0.92
N GLY A 224 21.97 10.71 1.97
CA GLY A 224 22.03 11.25 3.32
C GLY A 224 21.96 10.16 4.38
N GLU A 225 21.92 10.54 5.64
CA GLU A 225 21.66 9.60 6.73
C GLU A 225 20.16 9.27 6.78
N PRO A 226 19.78 8.02 7.12
CA PRO A 226 18.39 7.67 7.32
C PRO A 226 17.82 8.47 8.51
N VAL A 227 16.67 9.09 8.29
CA VAL A 227 15.95 9.88 9.31
C VAL A 227 15.43 8.96 10.42
N ASP A 228 14.74 7.88 10.04
CA ASP A 228 14.21 6.88 10.96
C ASP A 228 15.19 5.71 11.13
N LYS A 229 15.04 4.96 12.22
CA LYS A 229 15.63 3.62 12.32
C LYS A 229 14.82 2.66 11.44
N ARG A 230 15.32 1.44 11.34
CA ARG A 230 14.61 0.31 10.76
C ARG A 230 14.81 -0.92 11.62
N HIS A 231 13.90 -1.87 11.50
CA HIS A 231 14.11 -3.19 12.08
C HIS A 231 15.32 -3.90 11.44
N ILE A 232 16.01 -4.77 12.19
CA ILE A 232 17.14 -5.57 11.67
C ILE A 232 16.77 -6.45 10.46
N LYS A 233 15.49 -6.76 10.29
CA LYS A 233 14.92 -7.52 9.16
C LYS A 233 14.33 -6.65 8.05
N SER A 234 14.40 -5.34 8.16
CA SER A 234 13.90 -4.42 7.13
C SER A 234 15.05 -3.85 6.33
N THR A 235 14.76 -3.14 5.25
CA THR A 235 15.72 -2.33 4.49
C THR A 235 15.23 -0.90 4.44
N TYR A 236 16.09 0.05 4.07
CA TYR A 236 15.63 1.41 3.79
C TYR A 236 14.94 1.56 2.40
N ALA A 237 14.75 0.45 1.67
CA ALA A 237 14.06 0.38 0.39
C ALA A 237 13.06 -0.80 0.36
N SER A 238 12.20 -0.88 1.39
CA SER A 238 11.22 -1.97 1.54
C SER A 238 9.94 -1.76 0.72
N SER A 239 9.54 -0.53 0.46
CA SER A 239 8.33 -0.23 -0.33
C SER A 239 8.55 -0.55 -1.81
N THR A 240 7.59 -1.28 -2.38
CA THR A 240 7.56 -1.64 -3.80
C THR A 240 7.17 -0.42 -4.62
N PRO A 241 7.93 -0.04 -5.67
CA PRO A 241 7.53 1.06 -6.55
C PRO A 241 6.23 0.72 -7.31
N ALA A 242 5.59 1.72 -7.91
CA ALA A 242 4.43 1.54 -8.77
C ALA A 242 4.64 2.20 -10.14
N THR A 243 4.09 1.62 -11.19
CA THR A 243 4.13 2.18 -12.55
C THR A 243 2.84 1.90 -13.32
N ASP A 244 2.44 2.83 -14.17
CA ASP A 244 1.34 2.71 -15.12
C ASP A 244 1.85 2.69 -16.58
N GLY A 245 3.17 2.52 -16.76
CA GLY A 245 3.84 2.56 -18.06
C GLY A 245 4.17 3.95 -18.59
N ARG A 246 3.70 5.01 -17.92
CA ARG A 246 4.04 6.41 -18.22
C ARG A 246 5.02 6.95 -17.20
N ILE A 247 4.75 6.65 -15.93
CA ILE A 247 5.55 7.06 -14.77
C ILE A 247 5.95 5.86 -13.92
N VAL A 248 6.99 6.05 -13.11
CA VAL A 248 7.37 5.17 -12.00
C VAL A 248 7.48 6.00 -10.73
N VAL A 249 6.83 5.53 -9.68
CA VAL A 249 6.78 6.19 -8.37
C VAL A 249 7.43 5.29 -7.34
N ALA A 250 8.42 5.81 -6.63
CA ALA A 250 9.12 5.14 -5.54
C ALA A 250 8.93 5.93 -4.25
N TRP A 251 8.78 5.22 -3.13
CA TRP A 251 8.70 5.81 -1.80
C TRP A 251 9.75 5.19 -0.89
N PHE A 252 10.45 6.05 -0.16
CA PHE A 252 11.56 5.67 0.71
C PHE A 252 11.30 6.10 2.16
N GLY A 253 10.06 5.98 2.65
CA GLY A 253 9.71 6.41 4.01
C GLY A 253 9.88 7.91 4.18
N SER A 254 10.53 8.31 5.28
CA SER A 254 10.82 9.71 5.60
C SER A 254 11.80 10.39 4.65
N GLN A 255 12.43 9.64 3.74
CA GLN A 255 13.28 10.23 2.70
C GLN A 255 12.45 10.82 1.55
N GLY A 256 11.16 10.47 1.46
CA GLY A 256 10.20 11.08 0.54
C GLY A 256 9.70 10.17 -0.58
N VAL A 257 8.80 10.73 -1.39
CA VAL A 257 8.21 10.11 -2.58
C VAL A 257 8.81 10.73 -3.83
N TYR A 258 9.15 9.92 -4.82
CA TYR A 258 9.85 10.33 -6.03
C TYR A 258 9.16 9.76 -7.26
N ALA A 259 8.89 10.62 -8.24
CA ALA A 259 8.32 10.22 -9.51
C ALA A 259 9.25 10.55 -10.68
N TYR A 260 9.41 9.57 -11.55
CA TYR A 260 10.12 9.69 -12.82
C TYR A 260 9.19 9.26 -13.95
N ASP A 261 9.40 9.75 -15.16
CA ASP A 261 8.86 9.06 -16.33
C ASP A 261 9.55 7.70 -16.51
N VAL A 262 9.01 6.83 -17.36
CA VAL A 262 9.61 5.50 -17.61
C VAL A 262 11.00 5.55 -18.28
N ASN A 263 11.42 6.70 -18.80
CA ASN A 263 12.76 6.94 -19.35
C ASN A 263 13.74 7.50 -18.31
N GLY A 264 13.28 7.72 -17.07
CA GLY A 264 14.07 8.21 -15.95
C GLY A 264 14.14 9.74 -15.84
N THR A 265 13.33 10.49 -16.57
CA THR A 265 13.22 11.95 -16.38
C THR A 265 12.53 12.22 -15.05
N ALA A 266 13.14 13.01 -14.15
CA ALA A 266 12.51 13.38 -12.89
C ALA A 266 11.30 14.28 -13.14
N LEU A 267 10.17 13.97 -12.50
CA LEU A 267 8.91 14.70 -12.66
C LEU A 267 8.63 15.58 -11.44
N TRP A 268 8.58 14.94 -10.26
CA TRP A 268 8.33 15.60 -8.99
C TRP A 268 8.83 14.73 -7.84
N LYS A 269 8.98 15.38 -6.67
CA LYS A 269 9.20 14.74 -5.38
C LYS A 269 8.23 15.30 -4.34
N VAL A 270 7.89 14.50 -3.35
CA VAL A 270 7.10 14.92 -2.19
C VAL A 270 7.89 14.60 -0.92
N ASP A 271 8.18 15.65 -0.16
CA ASP A 271 8.67 15.55 1.21
C ASP A 271 7.47 15.45 2.15
N LEU A 272 7.38 14.33 2.86
CA LEU A 272 6.31 14.04 3.82
C LEU A 272 6.69 14.42 5.25
N GLY A 273 7.92 14.88 5.48
CA GLY A 273 8.53 15.00 6.79
C GLY A 273 8.89 13.64 7.40
N ARG A 274 9.31 13.67 8.67
CA ARG A 274 9.56 12.45 9.43
C ARG A 274 8.25 11.74 9.74
N LEU A 275 8.19 10.45 9.44
CA LEU A 275 7.01 9.62 9.57
C LEU A 275 6.96 8.81 10.87
N ASP A 276 8.11 8.48 11.47
CA ASP A 276 8.15 7.67 12.70
C ASP A 276 7.37 6.34 12.54
N LEU A 277 7.93 5.49 11.68
CA LEU A 277 7.34 4.24 11.18
C LEU A 277 7.45 3.12 12.22
N GLY A 278 6.91 3.38 13.41
CA GLY A 278 7.00 2.53 14.59
C GLY A 278 5.70 1.85 15.00
N ALA A 279 5.80 0.96 15.99
CA ALA A 279 4.65 0.28 16.57
C ALA A 279 3.79 1.26 17.37
N TYR A 280 2.49 1.33 17.10
CA TYR A 280 1.58 2.27 17.78
C TYR A 280 1.56 2.13 19.31
N ASP A 281 1.95 0.96 19.83
CA ASP A 281 1.99 0.57 21.24
C ASP A 281 3.41 0.53 21.84
N VAL A 282 4.47 0.61 21.02
CA VAL A 282 5.87 0.55 21.48
C VAL A 282 6.72 1.69 20.87
N PRO A 283 6.80 2.87 21.51
CA PRO A 283 7.48 4.06 20.97
C PRO A 283 8.96 3.97 20.69
N ALA A 284 9.67 3.01 21.28
CA ALA A 284 11.09 2.83 21.01
C ALA A 284 11.37 2.10 19.68
N VAL A 285 10.36 1.45 19.10
CA VAL A 285 10.50 0.52 17.98
C VAL A 285 10.07 1.18 16.68
N GLU A 286 10.99 1.23 15.72
CA GLU A 286 10.78 1.71 14.36
C GLU A 286 11.02 0.54 13.38
N TRP A 287 9.97 0.11 12.69
CA TRP A 287 10.02 -1.04 11.77
C TRP A 287 10.56 -0.65 10.39
N GLY A 288 10.28 0.58 9.97
CA GLY A 288 10.42 1.04 8.59
C GLY A 288 9.13 0.83 7.79
N PRO A 289 9.08 1.29 6.53
CA PRO A 289 7.84 1.31 5.76
C PRO A 289 7.43 -0.09 5.30
N ALA A 290 6.13 -0.38 5.37
CA ALA A 290 5.53 -1.63 4.89
C ALA A 290 4.52 -1.43 3.74
N SER A 291 3.93 -0.25 3.64
CA SER A 291 3.04 0.11 2.53
C SER A 291 3.83 0.46 1.27
N SER A 292 3.14 0.47 0.13
CA SER A 292 3.68 0.80 -1.19
C SER A 292 2.73 1.77 -1.90
N PRO A 293 3.22 2.69 -2.73
CA PRO A 293 2.36 3.54 -3.54
C PRO A 293 1.48 2.71 -4.48
N ILE A 294 0.30 3.23 -4.77
CA ILE A 294 -0.55 2.76 -5.87
C ILE A 294 -0.81 3.91 -6.84
N ILE A 295 -0.97 3.59 -8.12
CA ILE A 295 -1.39 4.56 -9.13
C ILE A 295 -2.82 4.18 -9.52
N TRP A 296 -3.73 5.14 -9.38
CA TRP A 296 -5.13 4.98 -9.78
C TRP A 296 -5.56 6.23 -10.53
N ASP A 297 -5.90 6.05 -11.81
CA ASP A 297 -6.18 7.13 -12.75
C ASP A 297 -5.05 8.18 -12.82
N ASP A 298 -5.31 9.40 -12.33
CA ASP A 298 -4.37 10.51 -12.26
C ASP A 298 -3.80 10.74 -10.85
N LEU A 299 -4.12 9.85 -9.90
CA LEU A 299 -3.69 9.93 -8.51
C LEU A 299 -2.58 8.92 -8.22
N VAL A 300 -1.56 9.37 -7.51
CA VAL A 300 -0.71 8.50 -6.70
C VAL A 300 -1.35 8.42 -5.33
N ILE A 301 -1.63 7.24 -4.79
CA ILE A 301 -2.19 7.11 -3.43
C ILE A 301 -1.17 6.38 -2.58
N LEU A 302 -0.90 6.91 -1.38
CA LEU A 302 0.05 6.32 -0.44
C LEU A 302 -0.51 6.37 0.98
N GLN A 303 -0.53 5.20 1.62
CA GLN A 303 -0.84 5.05 3.03
C GLN A 303 0.45 5.22 3.84
N CYS A 304 0.47 6.20 4.74
CA CYS A 304 1.56 6.50 5.64
C CYS A 304 1.15 6.07 7.06
N ASP A 305 1.49 4.83 7.41
CA ASP A 305 1.26 4.31 8.75
C ASP A 305 2.38 4.76 9.68
N ASN A 306 2.02 5.59 10.64
CA ASN A 306 2.90 6.22 11.59
C ASN A 306 2.43 5.90 13.00
N GLN A 307 3.32 6.00 13.98
CA GLN A 307 3.00 5.60 15.34
C GLN A 307 1.73 6.25 15.92
N THR A 308 1.58 7.57 15.76
CA THR A 308 0.52 8.34 16.41
C THR A 308 -0.37 9.10 15.44
N ASP A 309 0.08 9.29 14.20
CA ASP A 309 -0.51 10.27 13.28
C ASP A 309 -0.55 9.73 11.84
N SER A 310 -1.05 8.51 11.67
CA SER A 310 -1.18 7.88 10.35
C SER A 310 -2.07 8.69 9.41
N PHE A 311 -1.78 8.68 8.11
CA PHE A 311 -2.53 9.42 7.09
C PHE A 311 -2.45 8.77 5.71
N ILE A 312 -3.31 9.22 4.79
CA ILE A 312 -3.22 8.91 3.37
C ILE A 312 -2.88 10.20 2.64
N VAL A 313 -1.97 10.13 1.67
CA VAL A 313 -1.66 11.23 0.76
C VAL A 313 -2.03 10.84 -0.67
N ALA A 314 -2.53 11.79 -1.44
CA ALA A 314 -2.84 11.63 -2.85
C ALA A 314 -2.26 12.79 -3.69
N PRO A 315 -0.93 12.85 -3.91
CA PRO A 315 -0.28 13.98 -4.56
C PRO A 315 -0.41 13.99 -6.10
#